data_AF-A0A6M0IRQ4-F1
#
_entry.id   AF-A0A6M0IRQ4-F1
#
_cell.length_a   1.000
_cell.length_b   1.000
_cell.length_c   1.000
_cell.angle_alpha   90.00
_cell.angle_beta   90.00
_cell.angle_gamma   90.00
#
_symmetry.space_group_name_H-M   'P 1'
#
loop_
_entity.id
_entity.type
_entity.pdbx_description
1 polymer ?
#
loop_
_entity_poly.entity_id
_entity_poly.type
_entity_poly.pdbx_seq_one_letter_code
_entity_poly.pdbx_strand_id
1 'polypeptide(L)'
;MIRESTGEVINKYKYLEGHPRQYRFDAKEGVFNINGTEKLGRTLTFQPITWRIFTDNILNMGTKNWAEIFFIDEKDCVSSVLFHGYSVDNIFRLIEPLYYDDLTLADVVITALAEKKEYTKSQPKGTYYIATFSYKMADIQRSAELKLFSEEVKIFRQETLTDIANIKTAFHFYNPLLQGEALEELPEGVTYSEVRGAVEEVYQIGNGEA
;
A
#
# COMPACT_ATOMS: atom_id res chain seq x y z
N MET A 1 -16.46 -14.77 -12.56
CA MET A 1 -17.23 -16.00 -12.28
C MET A 1 -18.64 -15.57 -11.91
N ILE A 2 -19.72 -16.26 -12.30
CA ILE A 2 -21.08 -15.81 -11.94
C ILE A 2 -21.57 -16.64 -10.75
N ARG A 3 -22.06 -16.00 -9.70
CA ARG A 3 -22.70 -16.69 -8.58
C ARG A 3 -24.06 -17.21 -9.04
N GLU A 4 -24.16 -18.51 -9.33
CA GLU A 4 -25.34 -19.13 -9.96
C GLU A 4 -26.67 -18.87 -9.24
N SER A 5 -26.63 -18.63 -7.92
CA SER A 5 -27.83 -18.36 -7.11
C SER A 5 -28.34 -16.92 -7.19
N THR A 6 -27.55 -15.98 -7.73
CA THR A 6 -27.86 -14.53 -7.71
C THR A 6 -27.62 -13.82 -9.04
N GLY A 7 -26.88 -14.44 -9.98
CA GLY A 7 -26.46 -13.80 -11.22
C GLY A 7 -25.34 -12.77 -11.06
N GLU A 8 -24.81 -12.61 -9.84
CA GLU A 8 -23.79 -11.63 -9.51
C GLU A 8 -22.42 -12.02 -10.10
N VAL A 9 -21.73 -11.07 -10.72
CA VAL A 9 -20.36 -11.26 -11.22
C VAL A 9 -19.42 -11.26 -10.02
N ILE A 10 -18.96 -12.45 -9.63
CA ILE A 10 -17.84 -12.62 -8.70
C ILE A 10 -16.55 -12.27 -9.45
N ASN A 11 -15.98 -11.11 -9.12
CA ASN A 11 -14.63 -10.75 -9.52
C ASN A 11 -13.63 -11.80 -9.00
N LYS A 12 -12.64 -12.14 -9.82
CA LYS A 12 -11.62 -13.14 -9.46
C LYS A 12 -10.92 -12.79 -8.14
N TYR A 13 -10.68 -11.50 -7.92
CA TYR A 13 -10.08 -10.98 -6.70
C TYR A 13 -11.14 -10.30 -5.82
N LYS A 14 -11.06 -10.58 -4.53
CA LYS A 14 -11.92 -10.00 -3.50
C LYS A 14 -11.45 -8.58 -3.20
N TYR A 15 -12.36 -7.63 -3.34
CA TYR A 15 -12.09 -6.24 -3.01
C TYR A 15 -13.36 -5.62 -2.45
N LEU A 16 -13.27 -5.09 -1.23
CA LEU A 16 -14.23 -4.14 -0.72
C LEU A 16 -13.74 -2.77 -1.18
N GLU A 17 -14.50 -2.11 -2.06
CA GLU A 17 -14.09 -0.86 -2.70
C GLU A 17 -13.67 0.18 -1.63
N GLY A 18 -12.55 0.87 -1.84
CA GLY A 18 -11.99 1.81 -0.86
C GLY A 18 -11.36 1.18 0.40
N HIS A 19 -11.51 -0.12 0.63
CA HIS A 19 -11.09 -0.82 1.85
C HIS A 19 -10.19 -2.05 1.55
N PRO A 20 -8.98 -1.86 0.98
CA PRO A 20 -8.04 -2.95 0.76
C PRO A 20 -7.57 -3.58 2.08
N ARG A 21 -7.19 -4.86 2.06
CA ARG A 21 -6.57 -5.52 3.22
C ARG A 21 -5.24 -4.83 3.55
N GLN A 22 -5.01 -4.49 4.81
CA GLN A 22 -3.90 -3.61 5.17
C GLN A 22 -2.65 -4.40 5.56
N TYR A 23 -1.62 -4.33 4.72
CA TYR A 23 -0.27 -4.72 5.08
C TYR A 23 0.47 -3.49 5.60
N ARG A 24 1.21 -3.63 6.70
CA ARG A 24 1.96 -2.51 7.29
C ARG A 24 3.42 -2.89 7.44
N PHE A 25 4.27 -1.88 7.26
CA PHE A 25 5.67 -1.94 7.63
C PHE A 25 5.87 -1.21 8.95
N ASP A 26 6.18 -1.96 10.00
CA ASP A 26 6.59 -1.41 11.29
C ASP A 26 8.08 -1.07 11.24
N ALA A 27 8.39 0.23 11.13
CA ALA A 27 9.77 0.71 11.04
C ALA A 27 10.50 0.75 12.40
N LYS A 28 9.79 0.59 13.52
CA LYS A 28 10.36 0.51 14.87
C LYS A 28 10.86 -0.91 15.14
N GLU A 29 10.04 -1.92 14.86
CA GLU A 29 10.39 -3.33 15.02
C GLU A 29 11.12 -3.93 13.80
N GLY A 30 10.97 -3.33 12.62
CA GLY A 30 11.50 -3.86 11.38
C GLY A 30 10.75 -5.08 10.88
N VAL A 31 9.43 -5.10 11.05
CA VAL A 31 8.56 -6.24 10.76
C VAL A 31 7.36 -5.81 9.92
N PHE A 32 6.99 -6.64 8.96
CA PHE A 32 5.74 -6.53 8.24
C PHE A 32 4.62 -7.24 8.99
N ASN A 33 3.42 -6.70 8.93
CA ASN A 33 2.25 -7.31 9.54
C ASN A 33 0.99 -7.10 8.69
N ILE A 34 -0.06 -7.85 9.00
CA ILE A 34 -1.38 -7.68 8.43
C ILE A 34 -2.31 -7.14 9.51
N ASN A 35 -3.00 -6.04 9.17
CA ASN A 35 -3.92 -5.32 10.07
C ASN A 35 -3.29 -5.07 11.45
N GLY A 36 -1.96 -4.89 11.51
CA GLY A 36 -1.12 -4.75 12.71
C GLY A 36 -1.30 -5.76 13.84
N THR A 37 -1.74 -6.96 13.52
CA THR A 37 -1.84 -8.06 14.49
C THR A 37 -1.02 -9.27 14.05
N GLU A 38 -1.15 -9.67 12.78
CA GLU A 38 -0.47 -10.86 12.24
C GLU A 38 0.93 -10.50 11.71
N LYS A 39 1.98 -10.85 12.45
CA LYS A 39 3.39 -10.59 12.03
C LYS A 39 3.81 -11.56 10.92
N LEU A 40 4.35 -11.02 9.82
CA LEU A 40 4.85 -11.75 8.66
C LEU A 40 6.38 -11.92 8.64
N GLY A 41 7.09 -11.16 9.48
CA GLY A 41 8.55 -11.16 9.54
C GLY A 41 9.17 -9.95 8.84
N ARG A 42 10.45 -10.06 8.44
CA ARG A 42 11.24 -8.90 7.96
C ARG A 42 11.13 -8.65 6.45
N THR A 43 10.40 -9.49 5.73
CA THR A 43 10.30 -9.44 4.28
C THR A 43 8.85 -9.51 3.84
N LEU A 44 8.52 -8.77 2.79
CA LEU A 44 7.24 -8.85 2.09
C LEU A 44 7.51 -8.95 0.60
N THR A 45 7.00 -10.00 -0.05
CA THR A 45 7.13 -10.21 -1.50
C THR A 45 5.77 -10.08 -2.16
N PHE A 46 5.65 -9.23 -3.17
CA PHE A 46 4.38 -8.92 -3.84
C PHE A 46 4.60 -8.40 -5.26
N GLN A 47 3.57 -8.55 -6.12
CA GLN A 47 3.53 -7.92 -7.43
C GLN A 47 2.57 -6.72 -7.37
N PRO A 48 3.07 -5.48 -7.54
CA PRO A 48 2.24 -4.29 -7.64
C PRO A 48 1.20 -4.37 -8.76
N ILE A 49 0.00 -3.84 -8.51
CA ILE A 49 -1.07 -3.76 -9.53
C ILE A 49 -1.56 -2.32 -9.73
N THR A 50 -1.51 -1.52 -8.66
CA THR A 50 -1.88 -0.10 -8.62
C THR A 50 -0.94 0.57 -7.63
N TRP A 51 -0.57 1.83 -7.86
CA TRP A 51 0.16 2.61 -6.86
C TRP A 51 -0.06 4.11 -7.03
N ARG A 52 0.27 4.84 -5.96
CA ARG A 52 0.55 6.27 -6.02
C ARG A 52 1.73 6.62 -5.15
N ILE A 53 2.54 7.55 -5.63
CA ILE A 53 3.58 8.22 -4.85
C ILE A 53 3.20 9.68 -4.74
N PHE A 54 3.12 10.19 -3.52
CA PHE A 54 2.52 11.49 -3.25
C PHE A 54 3.09 12.14 -2.00
N THR A 55 2.85 13.44 -1.85
CA THR A 55 3.17 14.19 -0.64
C THR A 55 1.88 14.62 0.03
N ASP A 56 1.71 14.28 1.31
CA ASP A 56 0.51 14.63 2.07
C ASP A 56 0.71 14.45 3.59
N ASN A 57 -0.20 15.03 4.38
CA ASN A 57 -0.37 14.79 5.81
C ASN A 57 -1.56 13.85 6.05
N ILE A 58 -1.27 12.55 6.05
CA ILE A 58 -2.23 11.50 6.37
C ILE A 58 -1.86 10.80 7.67
N LEU A 59 -2.84 10.12 8.30
CA LEU A 59 -2.65 9.29 9.49
C LEU A 59 -2.04 10.06 10.71
N ASN A 60 -2.22 11.38 10.77
CA ASN A 60 -1.67 12.25 11.81
C ASN A 60 -0.14 12.18 11.96
N MET A 61 0.60 11.85 10.89
CA MET A 61 2.07 11.72 10.95
C MET A 61 2.84 12.97 10.45
N GLY A 62 2.12 14.05 10.17
CA GLY A 62 2.66 15.25 9.52
C GLY A 62 2.89 15.04 8.02
N THR A 63 3.24 16.12 7.31
CA THR A 63 3.50 16.05 5.86
C THR A 63 4.72 15.16 5.56
N LYS A 64 4.52 14.12 4.75
CA LYS A 64 5.58 13.20 4.29
C LYS A 64 5.44 12.88 2.82
N ASN A 65 6.51 12.32 2.25
CA ASN A 65 6.43 11.55 1.01
C ASN A 65 5.95 10.13 1.34
N TRP A 66 4.96 9.67 0.59
CA TRP A 66 4.30 8.39 0.72
C TRP A 66 4.42 7.61 -0.59
N ALA A 67 4.58 6.29 -0.47
CA ALA A 67 4.37 5.35 -1.56
C ALA A 67 3.32 4.33 -1.09
N GLU A 68 2.14 4.39 -1.69
CA GLU A 68 1.06 3.45 -1.46
C GLU A 68 1.00 2.48 -2.63
N ILE A 69 1.18 1.20 -2.35
CA ILE A 69 1.22 0.16 -3.38
C ILE A 69 0.16 -0.89 -3.06
N PHE A 70 -0.61 -1.23 -4.07
CA PHE A 70 -1.66 -2.23 -4.02
C PHE A 70 -1.21 -3.49 -4.75
N PHE A 71 -1.65 -4.65 -4.26
CA PHE A 71 -1.32 -5.95 -4.81
C PHE A 71 -2.42 -6.97 -4.48
N ILE A 72 -2.37 -8.15 -5.11
CA ILE A 72 -3.22 -9.28 -4.76
C ILE A 72 -2.46 -10.20 -3.79
N ASP A 73 -3.02 -10.46 -2.62
CA ASP A 73 -2.40 -11.31 -1.60
C ASP A 73 -2.64 -12.83 -1.82
N GLU A 74 -2.11 -13.67 -0.94
CA GLU A 74 -2.29 -15.12 -1.02
C GLU A 74 -3.73 -15.61 -0.85
N LYS A 75 -4.65 -14.72 -0.45
CA LYS A 75 -6.09 -15.00 -0.29
C LYS A 75 -6.90 -14.43 -1.45
N ASP A 76 -6.27 -14.01 -2.54
CA ASP A 76 -6.89 -13.32 -3.67
C ASP A 76 -7.60 -12.02 -3.26
N CYS A 77 -7.13 -11.33 -2.22
CA CYS A 77 -7.66 -10.05 -1.80
C CYS A 77 -6.81 -8.89 -2.33
N VAL A 78 -7.46 -7.82 -2.81
CA VAL A 78 -6.79 -6.54 -3.03
C VAL A 78 -6.31 -6.03 -1.68
N SER A 79 -4.99 -5.84 -1.61
CA SER A 79 -4.25 -5.48 -0.41
C SER A 79 -3.41 -4.25 -0.68
N SER A 80 -3.12 -3.47 0.36
CA SER A 80 -2.28 -2.27 0.26
C SER A 80 -1.15 -2.32 1.27
N VAL A 81 0.03 -1.87 0.88
CA VAL A 81 1.14 -1.55 1.77
C VAL A 81 1.57 -0.09 1.57
N LEU A 82 1.82 0.59 2.68
CA LEU A 82 2.19 2.01 2.69
C LEU A 82 3.62 2.18 3.23
N PHE A 83 4.44 2.91 2.49
CA PHE A 83 5.81 3.29 2.87
C PHE A 83 5.95 4.81 2.94
N HIS A 84 6.86 5.29 3.79
CA HIS A 84 7.20 6.71 3.86
C HIS A 84 8.70 6.95 4.08
N GLY A 85 9.13 8.20 3.96
CA GLY A 85 10.51 8.62 4.22
C GLY A 85 11.52 7.90 3.33
N TYR A 86 12.65 7.45 3.90
CA TYR A 86 13.73 6.81 3.15
C TYR A 86 13.31 5.55 2.38
N SER A 87 12.25 4.86 2.81
CA SER A 87 11.70 3.72 2.06
C SER A 87 11.14 4.16 0.70
N VAL A 88 10.58 5.37 0.59
CA VAL A 88 10.07 5.90 -0.69
C VAL A 88 11.23 6.21 -1.65
N ASP A 89 12.32 6.77 -1.14
CA ASP A 89 13.51 7.03 -1.95
C ASP A 89 14.11 5.73 -2.51
N ASN A 90 14.06 4.64 -1.73
CA ASN A 90 14.51 3.32 -2.21
C ASN A 90 13.58 2.72 -3.29
N ILE A 91 12.27 3.01 -3.26
CA ILE A 91 11.35 2.61 -4.33
C ILE A 91 11.70 3.34 -5.63
N PHE A 92 12.00 4.65 -5.57
CA PHE A 92 12.38 5.41 -6.78
C PHE A 92 13.62 4.84 -7.48
N ARG A 93 14.62 4.38 -6.71
CA ARG A 93 15.81 3.72 -7.26
C ARG A 93 15.49 2.40 -7.99
N LEU A 94 14.37 1.76 -7.66
CA LEU A 94 13.89 0.58 -8.36
C LEU A 94 13.09 0.95 -9.61
N ILE A 95 12.31 2.04 -9.57
CA ILE A 95 11.53 2.52 -10.72
C ILE A 95 12.43 2.99 -11.87
N GLU A 96 13.51 3.70 -11.56
CA GLU A 96 14.39 4.31 -12.57
C GLU A 96 14.91 3.31 -13.63
N PRO A 97 15.54 2.17 -13.28
CA PRO A 97 15.97 1.20 -14.29
C PRO A 97 14.81 0.57 -15.06
N LEU A 98 13.69 0.27 -14.39
CA LEU A 98 12.51 -0.29 -15.07
C LEU A 98 11.97 0.67 -16.14
N TYR A 99 11.93 1.97 -15.84
CA TYR A 99 11.47 2.98 -16.79
C TYR A 99 12.31 2.99 -18.07
N TYR A 100 13.64 2.87 -17.97
CA TYR A 100 14.52 2.84 -19.14
C TYR A 100 14.44 1.53 -19.94
N ASP A 101 13.85 0.48 -19.35
CA ASP A 101 13.57 -0.80 -20.00
C ASP A 101 12.11 -0.88 -20.52
N ASP A 102 11.37 0.22 -20.55
CA ASP A 102 9.94 0.28 -20.90
C ASP A 102 9.05 -0.61 -19.98
N LEU A 103 9.46 -0.79 -18.73
CA LEU A 103 8.79 -1.58 -17.71
C LEU A 103 8.24 -0.70 -16.57
N THR A 104 7.29 -1.26 -15.83
CA THR A 104 6.70 -0.62 -14.65
C THR A 104 6.80 -1.52 -13.42
N LEU A 105 6.41 -1.00 -12.25
CA LEU A 105 6.31 -1.82 -11.04
C LEU A 105 5.34 -3.02 -11.20
N ALA A 106 4.37 -2.93 -12.11
CA ALA A 106 3.44 -4.02 -12.40
C ALA A 106 4.07 -5.18 -13.19
N ASP A 107 5.26 -4.98 -13.76
CA ASP A 107 5.98 -5.99 -14.55
C ASP A 107 6.94 -6.85 -13.73
N VAL A 108 7.03 -6.59 -12.43
CA VAL A 108 8.00 -7.23 -11.55
C VAL A 108 7.38 -7.72 -10.24
N VAL A 109 7.98 -8.76 -9.68
CA VAL A 109 7.72 -9.18 -8.30
C VAL A 109 8.76 -8.52 -7.41
N ILE A 110 8.30 -7.65 -6.52
CA ILE A 110 9.12 -6.90 -5.57
C ILE A 110 9.28 -7.72 -4.29
N THR A 111 10.50 -7.74 -3.74
CA THR A 111 10.76 -8.13 -2.36
C THR A 111 11.22 -6.90 -1.58
N ALA A 112 10.40 -6.47 -0.64
CA ALA A 112 10.72 -5.45 0.35
C ALA A 112 11.37 -6.12 1.58
N LEU A 113 12.53 -5.60 2.01
CA LEU A 113 13.27 -6.07 3.18
C LEU A 113 13.38 -4.94 4.21
N ALA A 114 13.03 -5.24 5.46
CA ALA A 114 13.25 -4.36 6.60
C ALA A 114 14.74 -4.34 7.00
N GLU A 115 15.48 -3.36 6.50
CA GLU A 115 16.89 -3.17 6.78
C GLU A 115 17.11 -2.29 8.01
N LYS A 116 17.90 -2.78 8.97
CA LYS A 116 18.27 -2.05 10.17
C LYS A 116 19.27 -0.94 9.82
N LYS A 117 19.03 0.27 10.29
CA LYS A 117 19.93 1.42 10.22
C LYS A 117 20.20 1.96 11.62
N GLU A 118 21.40 2.52 11.80
CA GLU A 118 21.80 3.19 13.03
C GLU A 118 21.78 4.70 12.84
N TYR A 119 21.23 5.43 13.81
CA TYR A 119 21.30 6.88 13.85
C TYR A 119 22.68 7.28 14.35
N THR A 120 23.53 7.78 13.45
CA THR A 120 24.93 8.12 13.76
C THR A 120 25.12 9.54 14.25
N LYS A 121 24.07 10.38 14.21
CA LYS A 121 24.15 11.84 14.45
C LYS A 121 23.76 12.30 15.87
N SER A 122 23.26 11.42 16.74
CA SER A 122 22.90 11.76 18.13
C SER A 122 23.33 10.66 19.11
N GLN A 123 23.59 11.05 20.36
CA GLN A 123 23.78 10.13 21.49
C GLN A 123 22.56 10.18 22.41
N PRO A 124 21.97 9.03 22.80
CA PRO A 124 22.34 7.67 22.41
C PRO A 124 21.98 7.34 20.95
N LYS A 125 22.68 6.37 20.36
CA LYS A 125 22.41 5.89 18.99
C LYS A 125 21.04 5.20 18.95
N GLY A 126 20.09 5.79 18.22
CA GLY A 126 18.81 5.14 17.90
C GLY A 126 18.98 4.08 16.81
N THR A 127 18.17 3.02 16.86
CA THR A 127 17.99 2.09 15.74
C THR A 127 16.67 2.40 15.05
N TYR A 128 16.65 2.40 13.72
CA TYR A 128 15.42 2.47 12.93
C TYR A 128 15.51 1.50 11.75
N TYR A 129 14.38 1.11 11.19
CA TYR A 129 14.33 0.25 10.01
C TYR A 129 13.82 1.03 8.81
N ILE A 130 14.39 0.73 7.64
CA ILE A 130 13.89 1.21 6.35
C ILE A 130 13.57 0.01 5.47
N ALA A 131 12.66 0.17 4.52
CA ALA A 131 12.44 -0.83 3.49
C ALA A 131 13.44 -0.63 2.36
N THR A 132 14.19 -1.67 2.02
CA THR A 132 14.95 -1.77 0.77
C THR A 132 14.24 -2.73 -0.16
N PHE A 133 14.41 -2.52 -1.47
CA PHE A 133 13.64 -3.24 -2.47
C PHE A 133 14.57 -3.93 -3.46
N SER A 134 14.19 -5.14 -3.82
CA SER A 134 14.78 -5.90 -4.93
C SER A 134 13.64 -6.45 -5.77
N TYR A 135 13.93 -6.86 -7.00
CA TYR A 135 12.90 -7.40 -7.87
C TYR A 135 13.41 -8.56 -8.72
N LYS A 136 12.44 -9.32 -9.22
CA LYS A 136 12.59 -10.23 -10.36
C LYS A 136 11.48 -9.95 -11.36
N MET A 137 11.69 -10.28 -12.63
CA MET A 137 10.63 -10.20 -13.63
C MET A 137 9.44 -11.07 -13.21
N ALA A 138 8.24 -10.53 -13.35
CA ALA A 138 7.01 -11.27 -13.14
C ALA A 138 6.69 -12.13 -14.36
N ASP A 139 5.76 -13.06 -14.19
CA ASP A 139 5.20 -13.81 -15.32
C ASP A 139 4.37 -12.88 -16.21
N ILE A 140 4.61 -12.93 -17.53
CA ILE A 140 4.01 -11.99 -18.49
C ILE A 140 2.48 -12.13 -18.53
N GLN A 141 1.96 -13.36 -18.49
CA GLN A 141 0.52 -13.59 -18.55
C GLN A 141 -0.16 -13.08 -17.28
N ARG A 142 0.47 -13.31 -16.13
CA ARG A 142 0.01 -12.79 -14.85
C ARG A 142 0.06 -11.26 -14.80
N SER A 143 1.12 -10.64 -15.27
CA SER A 143 1.23 -9.17 -15.35
C SER A 143 0.13 -8.57 -16.21
N ALA A 144 -0.15 -9.17 -17.37
CA ALA A 144 -1.22 -8.72 -18.26
C ALA A 144 -2.60 -8.85 -17.58
N GLU A 145 -2.87 -9.99 -16.93
CA GLU A 145 -4.10 -10.20 -16.16
C GLU A 145 -4.29 -9.15 -15.06
N LEU A 146 -3.26 -8.91 -14.26
CA LEU A 146 -3.33 -7.99 -13.12
C LEU A 146 -3.46 -6.53 -13.56
N LYS A 147 -2.79 -6.14 -14.66
CA LYS A 147 -2.90 -4.81 -15.25
C LYS A 147 -4.32 -4.55 -15.78
N LEU A 148 -4.91 -5.52 -16.48
CA LEU A 148 -6.28 -5.41 -16.95
C LEU A 148 -7.26 -5.28 -15.78
N PHE A 149 -7.11 -6.12 -14.75
CA PHE A 149 -7.92 -6.01 -13.55
C PHE A 149 -7.82 -4.63 -12.88
N SER A 150 -6.60 -4.09 -12.72
CA SER A 150 -6.43 -2.79 -12.07
C SER A 150 -6.89 -1.61 -12.93
N GLU A 151 -6.96 -1.76 -14.25
CA GLU A 151 -7.53 -0.76 -15.15
C GLU A 151 -9.06 -0.69 -15.04
N GLU A 152 -9.72 -1.84 -14.85
CA GLU A 152 -11.19 -1.95 -14.80
C GLU A 152 -11.78 -1.66 -13.41
N VAL A 153 -10.98 -1.80 -12.35
CA VAL A 153 -11.45 -1.68 -10.96
C VAL A 153 -10.98 -0.37 -10.34
N LYS A 154 -11.89 0.32 -9.63
CA LYS A 154 -11.61 1.55 -8.88
C LYS A 154 -10.76 1.26 -7.64
N ILE A 155 -9.45 1.09 -7.80
CA ILE A 155 -8.55 0.77 -6.69
C ILE A 155 -8.10 2.05 -5.97
N PHE A 156 -8.52 2.17 -4.71
CA PHE A 156 -8.10 3.22 -3.78
C PHE A 156 -8.20 2.75 -2.32
N ARG A 157 -7.67 3.56 -1.41
CA ARG A 157 -7.86 3.41 0.04
C ARG A 157 -8.46 4.69 0.61
N GLN A 158 -9.69 4.60 1.08
CA GLN A 158 -10.47 5.73 1.54
C GLN A 158 -9.80 6.49 2.68
N GLU A 159 -9.16 5.77 3.59
CA GLU A 159 -8.50 6.34 4.77
C GLU A 159 -7.28 7.21 4.45
N THR A 160 -6.61 6.96 3.31
CA THR A 160 -5.41 7.69 2.90
C THR A 160 -5.73 8.75 1.84
N LEU A 161 -7.00 8.94 1.47
CA LEU A 161 -7.43 9.97 0.52
C LEU A 161 -7.60 11.32 1.21
N THR A 162 -7.09 12.36 0.55
CA THR A 162 -7.36 13.76 0.86
C THR A 162 -7.53 14.53 -0.45
N ASP A 163 -8.19 15.68 -0.36
CA ASP A 163 -8.35 16.64 -1.45
C ASP A 163 -7.10 17.51 -1.70
N ILE A 164 -6.12 17.46 -0.79
CA ILE A 164 -4.89 18.26 -0.83
C ILE A 164 -3.63 17.46 -1.23
N ALA A 165 -3.75 16.15 -1.43
CA ALA A 165 -2.64 15.28 -1.77
C ALA A 165 -1.94 15.72 -3.06
N ASN A 166 -0.62 15.94 -3.00
CA ASN A 166 0.19 16.26 -4.17
C ASN A 166 0.74 14.97 -4.81
N ILE A 167 0.11 14.49 -5.88
CA ILE A 167 0.49 13.26 -6.58
C ILE A 167 1.73 13.50 -7.47
N LYS A 168 2.79 12.71 -7.26
CA LYS A 168 4.01 12.73 -8.09
C LYS A 168 3.93 11.76 -9.25
N THR A 169 3.47 10.55 -8.99
CA THR A 169 3.21 9.52 -10.01
C THR A 169 2.14 8.58 -9.50
N ALA A 170 1.36 8.04 -10.42
CA ALA A 170 0.32 7.06 -10.13
C ALA A 170 0.19 6.10 -11.31
N PHE A 171 -0.24 4.88 -11.02
CA PHE A 171 -0.58 3.87 -12.01
C PHE A 171 -1.86 3.19 -11.57
N HIS A 172 -2.90 3.29 -12.41
CA HIS A 172 -4.23 2.72 -12.18
C HIS A 172 -4.83 3.05 -10.80
N PHE A 173 -4.41 4.18 -10.21
CA PHE A 173 -4.95 4.65 -8.94
C PHE A 173 -6.19 5.49 -9.22
N TYR A 174 -7.29 5.12 -8.58
CA TYR A 174 -8.55 5.85 -8.69
C TYR A 174 -8.67 6.89 -7.57
N ASN A 175 -9.01 8.14 -7.91
CA ASN A 175 -9.25 9.19 -6.91
C ASN A 175 -10.71 9.68 -7.00
N PRO A 176 -11.62 9.19 -6.13
CA PRO A 176 -13.03 9.59 -6.16
C PRO A 176 -13.23 11.10 -5.94
N LEU A 177 -12.36 11.74 -5.15
CA LEU A 177 -12.48 13.18 -4.84
C LEU A 177 -12.26 14.07 -6.06
N LEU A 178 -11.41 13.64 -7.01
CA LEU A 178 -11.20 14.37 -8.26
C LEU A 178 -12.33 14.16 -9.27
N GLN A 179 -13.11 13.09 -9.10
CA GLN A 179 -14.25 12.77 -9.97
C GLN A 179 -15.58 13.35 -9.42
N GLY A 180 -15.54 14.02 -8.26
CA GLY A 180 -16.74 14.53 -7.60
C GLY A 180 -17.67 13.42 -7.10
N GLU A 181 -17.15 12.20 -6.94
CA GLU A 181 -17.93 11.06 -6.42
C GLU A 181 -18.01 11.13 -4.90
N ALA A 182 -19.20 10.83 -4.36
CA ALA A 182 -19.37 10.62 -2.93
C ALA A 182 -18.75 9.27 -2.55
N LEU A 183 -17.94 9.25 -1.50
CA LEU A 183 -17.38 8.02 -0.96
C LEU A 183 -18.50 7.14 -0.40
N GLU A 184 -18.38 5.82 -0.56
CA GLU A 184 -19.38 4.86 -0.09
C GLU A 184 -19.60 5.00 1.42
N GLU A 185 -20.86 4.92 1.85
CA GLU A 185 -21.21 4.95 3.27
C GLU A 185 -20.73 3.67 3.94
N LEU A 186 -20.11 3.80 5.11
CA LEU A 186 -19.70 2.67 5.92
C LEU A 186 -20.92 1.81 6.30
N PRO A 187 -20.71 0.50 6.59
CA PRO A 187 -21.79 -0.36 7.08
C PRO A 187 -22.53 0.29 8.27
N GLU A 188 -23.84 0.05 8.35
CA GLU A 188 -24.68 0.64 9.39
C GLU A 188 -24.12 0.35 10.80
N GLY A 189 -23.89 1.42 11.58
CA GLY A 189 -23.26 1.33 12.90
C GLY A 189 -21.73 1.39 12.92
N VAL A 190 -21.07 1.56 11.77
CA VAL A 190 -19.62 1.77 11.67
C VAL A 190 -19.33 3.23 11.32
N THR A 191 -18.63 3.93 12.22
CA THR A 191 -18.23 5.33 12.02
C THR A 191 -16.84 5.45 11.40
N TYR A 192 -16.60 6.53 10.68
CA TYR A 192 -15.27 6.87 10.17
C TYR A 192 -14.22 6.99 11.29
N SER A 193 -14.63 7.48 12.46
CA SER A 193 -13.78 7.53 13.65
C SER A 193 -13.42 6.17 14.20
N GLU A 194 -14.31 5.17 14.11
CA GLU A 194 -14.01 3.79 14.55
C GLU A 194 -13.09 3.08 13.56
N VAL A 195 -13.30 3.27 12.25
CA VAL A 195 -12.40 2.71 11.23
C VAL A 195 -11.01 3.33 11.37
N ARG A 196 -10.94 4.66 11.46
CA ARG A 196 -9.69 5.40 11.65
C ARG A 196 -9.06 5.09 13.00
N GLY A 197 -9.84 5.00 14.07
CA GLY A 197 -9.37 4.65 15.41
C GLY A 197 -8.80 3.23 15.49
N ALA A 198 -9.48 2.24 14.91
CA ALA A 198 -8.97 0.88 14.82
C ALA A 198 -7.67 0.81 14.01
N VAL A 199 -7.54 1.64 12.99
CA VAL A 199 -6.32 1.70 12.19
C VAL A 199 -5.19 2.43 12.94
N GLU A 200 -5.51 3.58 13.55
CA GLU A 200 -4.61 4.42 14.33
C GLU A 200 -4.12 3.73 15.59
N GLU A 201 -4.96 3.09 16.41
CA GLU A 201 -4.52 2.28 17.55
C GLU A 201 -3.46 1.27 17.12
N VAL A 202 -3.69 0.64 15.97
CA VAL A 202 -2.78 -0.36 15.44
C VAL A 202 -1.52 0.27 14.80
N TYR A 203 -1.55 1.53 14.33
CA TYR A 203 -0.36 2.26 13.85
C TYR A 203 0.42 2.93 15.00
N GLN A 204 -0.26 3.33 16.07
CA GLN A 204 0.32 3.88 17.29
C GLN A 204 0.96 2.78 18.14
N ILE A 205 0.46 1.54 18.14
CA ILE A 205 1.18 0.41 18.75
C ILE A 205 2.55 0.17 18.07
N GLY A 206 2.69 0.47 16.76
CA GLY A 206 3.96 0.33 16.04
C GLY A 206 4.90 1.55 16.08
N ASN A 207 4.38 2.75 16.40
CA ASN A 207 5.17 4.00 16.37
C ASN A 207 5.14 4.81 17.68
N GLY A 208 4.37 4.37 18.68
CA GLY A 208 4.17 5.02 19.97
C GLY A 208 5.13 4.46 21.01
N GLU A 209 6.26 5.13 21.16
CA GLU A 209 6.90 5.55 22.42
C GLU A 209 8.32 5.93 22.00
N ALA A 210 8.50 7.25 21.89
CA ALA A 210 9.78 7.92 21.81
C ALA A 210 10.30 8.19 23.23
#